data_AF-A0A429ZP54-F1
#
_entry.id   AF-A0A429ZP54-F1
#
_cell.length_a   1.000
_cell.length_b   1.000
_cell.length_c   1.000
_cell.angle_alpha   90.00
_cell.angle_beta   90.00
_cell.angle_gamma   90.00
#
_symmetry.space_group_name_H-M   'P 1'
#
loop_
_entity.id
_entity.type
_entity.pdbx_description
1 polymer ?
#
loop_
_entity_poly.entity_id
_entity_poly.type
_entity_poly.pdbx_seq_one_letter_code
_entity_poly.pdbx_strand_id
1 'polypeptide(L)' 'MTRPFIAAGETTVGISVQLDHQQASKVGGNVVVHVSLLERVKQIVTYDFTVCQGEKQIARGSHQRAVVDTGRFLSKLEDK' A
#
# COMPACT_ATOMS: atom_id res chain seq x y z
N MET A 1 2.43 0.45 -9.03
CA MET A 1 2.84 1.11 -7.77
C MET A 1 4.23 0.70 -7.29
N THR A 2 4.65 -0.56 -7.42
CA THR A 2 5.98 -1.01 -6.93
C THR A 2 7.03 -1.29 -8.00
N ARG A 3 6.66 -1.52 -9.27
CA ARG A 3 7.63 -1.53 -10.38
C ARG A 3 8.03 -0.07 -10.68
N PRO A 4 9.32 0.26 -10.81
CA PRO A 4 10.43 -0.64 -11.18
C PRO A 4 11.32 -1.15 -10.02
N PHE A 5 10.91 -1.03 -8.75
CA PHE A 5 11.81 -1.19 -7.59
C PHE A 5 11.96 -2.61 -7.03
N ILE A 6 11.26 -3.59 -7.58
CA ILE A 6 11.27 -4.98 -7.13
C ILE A 6 12.01 -5.84 -8.16
N ALA A 7 13.01 -6.61 -7.71
CA ALA A 7 13.74 -7.55 -8.55
C ALA A 7 12.93 -8.84 -8.80
N ALA A 8 13.39 -9.66 -9.75
CA ALA A 8 12.84 -11.01 -9.91
C ALA A 8 13.06 -11.83 -8.62
N GLY A 9 12.02 -12.54 -8.16
CA GLY A 9 12.05 -13.29 -6.90
C GLY A 9 11.68 -12.47 -5.66
N GLU A 10 11.60 -11.14 -5.77
CA GLU A 10 11.11 -10.28 -4.68
C GLU A 10 9.61 -9.98 -4.81
N THR A 11 8.98 -9.69 -3.68
CA THR A 11 7.62 -9.15 -3.59
C THR A 11 7.57 -8.07 -2.51
N THR A 12 6.38 -7.50 -2.24
CA THR A 12 6.20 -6.58 -1.11
C THR A 12 5.06 -6.99 -0.22
N VAL A 13 5.24 -6.78 1.09
CA VAL A 13 4.20 -6.95 2.11
C VAL A 13 3.91 -5.63 2.80
N GLY A 14 2.65 -5.40 3.17
CA GLY A 14 2.27 -4.22 3.95
C GLY A 14 2.76 -4.36 5.38
N ILE A 15 3.43 -3.33 5.91
CA ILE A 15 3.93 -3.31 7.29
C ILE A 15 3.29 -2.22 8.15
N SER A 16 2.71 -1.20 7.52
CA SER A 16 1.95 -0.16 8.20
C SER A 16 0.95 0.48 7.23
N VAL A 17 -0.25 0.78 7.72
CA VAL A 17 -1.26 1.57 7.02
C VAL A 17 -1.90 2.53 8.02
N GLN A 18 -1.95 3.81 7.67
CA GLN A 18 -2.58 4.85 8.46
C GLN A 18 -3.43 5.69 7.52
N LEU A 19 -4.65 6.01 7.94
CA LEU A 19 -5.53 6.89 7.16
C LEU A 19 -6.50 7.63 8.05
N ASP A 20 -6.85 8.83 7.61
CA ASP A 20 -7.96 9.60 8.14
C ASP A 20 -9.20 9.32 7.29
N HIS A 21 -10.23 8.73 7.91
CA HIS A 21 -11.51 8.50 7.24
C HIS A 21 -12.38 9.74 7.43
N GLN A 22 -12.40 10.58 6.40
CA GLN A 22 -12.97 11.92 6.50
C GLN A 22 -14.47 11.94 6.21
N GLN A 23 -14.96 11.03 5.36
CA GLN A 23 -16.37 10.94 4.99
C GLN A 23 -16.78 9.50 4.69
N ALA A 24 -17.99 9.12 5.11
CA ALA A 24 -18.54 7.81 4.79
C ALA A 24 -18.85 7.65 3.30
N SER A 25 -18.66 6.43 2.77
CA SER A 25 -19.09 6.03 1.43
C SER A 25 -20.17 4.97 1.51
N LYS A 26 -21.20 5.07 0.65
CA LYS A 26 -22.27 4.07 0.57
C LYS A 26 -21.75 2.80 -0.11
N VAL A 27 -22.23 1.64 0.33
CA VAL A 27 -22.01 0.36 -0.37
C VAL A 27 -22.42 0.48 -1.84
N GLY A 28 -21.55 0.00 -2.74
CA GLY A 28 -21.71 0.16 -4.20
C GLY A 28 -21.21 1.49 -4.75
N GLY A 29 -20.72 2.40 -3.90
CA GLY A 29 -20.06 3.64 -4.33
C GLY A 29 -18.77 3.35 -5.10
N ASN A 30 -18.52 4.12 -6.17
CA ASN A 30 -17.25 4.08 -6.88
C ASN A 30 -16.22 4.94 -6.14
N VAL A 31 -15.11 4.30 -5.75
CA VAL A 31 -14.01 4.94 -5.04
C VAL A 31 -12.74 4.82 -5.87
N VAL A 32 -12.06 5.94 -6.06
CA VAL A 32 -10.78 6.03 -6.77
C VAL A 32 -9.69 6.35 -5.76
N VAL A 33 -8.63 5.54 -5.75
CA VAL A 33 -7.46 5.76 -4.91
C VAL A 33 -6.31 6.24 -5.78
N HIS A 34 -5.83 7.45 -5.50
CA HIS A 34 -4.61 7.98 -6.11
C HIS A 34 -3.45 7.76 -5.15
N VAL A 35 -2.35 7.22 -5.67
CA VAL A 35 -1.19 6.86 -4.85
C VAL A 35 0.07 7.46 -5.46
N SER A 36 0.87 8.07 -4.60
CA SER A 36 2.15 8.64 -4.93
C SER A 36 3.25 7.97 -4.10
N LEU A 37 4.45 7.88 -4.67
CA LEU A 37 5.62 7.40 -3.94
C LEU A 37 6.15 8.56 -3.10
N LEU A 38 6.17 8.40 -1.78
CA LEU A 38 6.69 9.42 -0.87
C LEU A 38 8.20 9.25 -0.68
N GLU A 39 8.64 8.05 -0.33
CA GLU A 39 10.05 7.76 -0.05
C GLU A 39 10.38 6.27 -0.20
N ARG A 40 11.67 5.97 -0.35
CA ARG A 40 12.22 4.62 -0.22
C ARG A 40 13.46 4.65 0.65
N VAL A 41 13.45 3.88 1.73
CA VAL A 41 14.58 3.72 2.64
C VAL A 41 14.90 2.23 2.78
N LYS A 42 16.03 1.80 2.21
CA LYS A 42 16.42 0.38 2.15
C LYS A 42 15.32 -0.46 1.48
N GLN A 43 14.75 -1.40 2.24
CA GLN A 43 13.69 -2.31 1.81
C GLN A 43 12.28 -1.76 2.10
N ILE A 44 12.15 -0.58 2.70
CA ILE A 44 10.84 0.02 3.02
C ILE A 44 10.51 1.07 1.97
N VAL A 45 9.31 0.99 1.43
CA VAL A 45 8.73 1.94 0.48
C VAL A 45 7.49 2.56 1.12
N THR A 46 7.49 3.87 1.27
CA THR A 46 6.35 4.62 1.83
C THR A 46 5.59 5.28 0.68
N TYR A 47 4.28 5.08 0.68
CA TYR A 47 3.35 5.72 -0.24
C TYR A 47 2.43 6.65 0.52
N ASP A 48 2.11 7.80 -0.07
CA ASP A 48 0.95 8.59 0.30
C ASP A 48 -0.20 8.30 -0.67
N PHE A 49 -1.42 8.36 -0.17
CA PHE A 49 -2.60 8.16 -1.01
C PHE A 49 -3.75 9.07 -0.62
N THR A 50 -4.54 9.45 -1.63
CA THR A 50 -5.84 10.11 -1.47
C THR A 50 -6.93 9.21 -2.04
N VAL A 51 -8.10 9.28 -1.43
CA VAL A 51 -9.26 8.46 -1.78
C VAL A 51 -10.41 9.38 -2.11
N CYS A 52 -10.95 9.26 -3.31
CA CYS A 52 -12.01 10.11 -3.83
C CYS A 52 -13.25 9.30 -4.22
N GLN A 53 -14.44 9.87 -4.01
CA GLN A 53 -15.69 9.41 -4.57
C GLN A 53 -16.28 10.53 -5.43
N GLY A 54 -16.18 10.38 -6.75
CA GLY A 54 -16.37 11.51 -7.68
C GLY A 54 -15.30 12.58 -7.41
N GLU A 55 -15.74 13.82 -7.24
CA GLU A 55 -14.85 14.97 -6.97
C GLU A 55 -14.52 15.16 -5.47
N LYS A 56 -15.14 14.36 -4.58
CA LYS A 56 -14.98 14.52 -3.13
C LYS A 56 -13.89 13.60 -2.61
N GLN A 57 -12.91 14.15 -1.90
CA GLN A 57 -11.97 13.37 -1.10
C GLN A 57 -12.69 12.85 0.16
N ILE A 58 -12.65 11.52 0.35
CA ILE A 58 -13.30 10.82 1.46
C ILE A 58 -12.30 10.23 2.46
N ALA A 59 -11.04 10.06 2.05
CA ALA A 59 -9.94 9.70 2.94
C ALA A 59 -8.59 10.12 2.38
N ARG A 60 -7.58 10.19 3.24
CA ARG A 60 -6.16 10.31 2.89
C ARG A 60 -5.35 9.48 3.86
N GLY A 61 -4.23 8.93 3.41
CA GLY A 61 -3.38 8.15 4.28
C GLY A 61 -1.99 7.90 3.73
N SER A 62 -1.28 7.04 4.45
CA SER A 62 0.02 6.50 4.07
C SER A 62 0.02 4.98 4.18
N HIS A 63 0.81 4.33 3.33
CA HIS A 63 1.00 2.89 3.34
C HIS A 63 2.49 2.58 3.18
N GLN A 64 3.05 1.88 4.15
CA GLN A 64 4.41 1.39 4.08
C GLN A 64 4.44 -0.07 3.68
N ARG A 65 5.31 -0.39 2.71
CA ARG A 65 5.52 -1.74 2.21
C ARG A 65 6.98 -2.13 2.33
N ALA A 66 7.24 -3.32 2.85
CA ALA A 66 8.57 -3.91 2.87
C ALA A 66 8.78 -4.82 1.66
N VAL A 67 9.90 -4.66 0.96
CA VAL A 67 10.38 -5.59 -0.06
C VAL A 67 10.95 -6.82 0.64
N VAL A 68 10.51 -8.01 0.20
CA VAL A 68 10.93 -9.30 0.75
C VAL A 68 11.28 -10.27 -0.35
N ASP A 69 12.19 -11.20 -0.08
CA ASP A 69 12.37 -12.39 -0.90
C ASP A 69 11.14 -13.28 -0.77
N THR A 70 10.57 -13.68 -1.91
CA THR A 70 9.27 -14.38 -1.95
C THR A 70 9.37 -15.76 -1.31
N GLY A 71 10.39 -16.54 -1.65
CA GLY A 71 10.55 -17.92 -1.16
C GLY A 71 10.81 -17.94 0.35
N ARG A 72 11.79 -17.18 0.81
CA ARG A 72 12.12 -17.06 2.24
C ARG A 72 10.96 -16.52 3.06
N PHE A 73 10.15 -15.62 2.52
CA PHE A 73 8.98 -15.10 3.21
C PHE A 73 7.90 -16.17 3.37
N LEU A 74 7.57 -16.91 2.30
CA LEU A 74 6.54 -17.95 2.33
C LEU A 74 6.92 -19.14 3.21
N SER A 75 8.17 -19.59 3.20
CA SER A 75 8.60 -20.71 4.07
C SER A 75 8.41 -20.42 5.57
N LYS A 76 8.48 -19.15 6.01
CA LYS A 76 8.21 -18.77 7.40
C LYS A 76 6.75 -18.91 7.83
N LEU A 77 5.83 -19.04 6.87
CA LEU A 77 4.40 -19.21 7.14
C LEU A 77 4.02 -20.69 7.34
N GLU A 78 4.87 -21.61 6.89
CA GLU A 78 4.65 -23.06 6.99
C GLU A 78 5.00 -23.60 8.39
N ASP A 79 5.87 -22.89 9.12
CA ASP A 79 6.32 -23.23 10.47
C ASP A 79 5.36 -22.78 11.58
N LYS A 80 4.11 -22.41 11.25
CA LYS A 80 3.14 -21.83 12.20
C LYS A 80 1.74 -22.36 11.99
#